data_AF-A0A4Z0EWJ5-F1
#
_entry.id   AF-A0A4Z0EWJ5-F1
#
_cell.length_a   1.000
_cell.length_b   1.000
_cell.length_c   1.000
_cell.angle_alpha   90.00
_cell.angle_beta   90.00
_cell.angle_gamma   90.00
#
_symmetry.space_group_name_H-M   'P 1'
#
loop_
_entity.id
_entity.type
_entity.pdbx_description
1 polymer ?
#
loop_
_entity_poly.entity_id
_entity_poly.type
_entity_poly.pdbx_seq_one_letter_code
_entity_poly.pdbx_strand_id
1 'polypeptide(L)'
;MLFLKRIITSLALIYLLVALLILFFPFVRTSSVGIFSAYSLPMEVNMLLGFTWASVAVIGLLLIFENIDSGLLRRTVGKQERKINELKAQLFDAQKPLGPPAYPTPAAQPAPGVAYPTAEQTRRPDPLPPTPPPTTY
;
A
#
# COMPACT_ATOMS: atom_id res chain seq x y z
N MET A 1 -16.66 -6.03 -9.40
CA MET A 1 -16.61 -4.83 -8.51
C MET A 1 -15.42 -3.92 -8.81
N LEU A 2 -14.20 -4.44 -9.02
CA LEU A 2 -13.02 -3.61 -9.32
C LEU A 2 -13.11 -2.85 -10.66
N PHE A 3 -13.69 -3.47 -11.69
CA PHE A 3 -13.89 -2.83 -13.01
C PHE A 3 -14.87 -1.64 -12.97
N LEU A 4 -16.00 -1.78 -12.27
CA LEU A 4 -16.97 -0.69 -12.12
C LEU A 4 -16.37 0.50 -11.35
N LYS A 5 -15.65 0.21 -10.26
CA LYS A 5 -14.89 1.25 -9.52
C LYS A 5 -13.93 1.99 -10.46
N ARG A 6 -13.13 1.25 -11.24
CA ARG A 6 -12.20 1.84 -12.21
C ARG A 6 -12.90 2.74 -13.23
N ILE A 7 -14.02 2.31 -13.80
CA ILE A 7 -14.79 3.11 -14.76
C ILE A 7 -15.29 4.41 -14.12
N ILE A 8 -15.86 4.34 -12.92
CA ILE A 8 -16.37 5.52 -12.20
C ILE A 8 -15.22 6.49 -11.88
N THR A 9 -14.09 5.98 -11.38
CA THR A 9 -12.91 6.80 -11.11
C THR A 9 -12.36 7.43 -12.39
N SER A 10 -12.27 6.69 -13.49
CA SER A 10 -11.83 7.23 -14.78
C SER A 10 -12.77 8.33 -15.29
N LEU A 11 -14.10 8.11 -15.21
CA LEU A 11 -15.09 9.13 -15.59
C LEU A 11 -14.98 10.38 -14.71
N ALA A 12 -14.78 10.21 -13.41
CA ALA A 12 -14.59 11.32 -12.48
C ALA A 12 -13.31 12.12 -12.81
N LEU A 13 -12.20 11.44 -13.13
CA LEU A 13 -10.96 12.10 -13.55
C LEU A 13 -11.10 12.85 -14.88
N ILE A 14 -11.81 12.25 -15.85
CA ILE A 14 -12.10 12.91 -17.14
C ILE A 14 -12.96 14.16 -16.90
N TYR A 15 -14.01 14.05 -16.07
CA TYR A 15 -14.83 15.19 -15.67
C TYR A 15 -13.98 16.29 -15.03
N LEU A 16 -13.11 15.93 -14.10
CA LEU A 16 -12.25 16.86 -13.38
C LEU A 16 -11.26 17.56 -14.33
N LEU A 17 -10.71 16.82 -15.29
CA LEU A 17 -9.85 17.37 -16.34
C LEU A 17 -10.59 18.40 -17.21
N VAL A 18 -11.81 18.06 -17.67
CA VAL A 18 -12.63 18.99 -18.46
C VAL A 18 -13.04 20.21 -17.65
N ALA A 19 -13.45 20.00 -16.39
CA ALA A 19 -13.85 21.08 -15.48
C ALA A 19 -12.67 22.04 -15.23
N LEU A 20 -11.47 21.52 -14.94
CA LEU A 20 -10.25 22.32 -14.81
C LEU A 20 -9.93 23.08 -16.09
N LEU A 21 -10.10 22.44 -17.26
CA LEU A 21 -9.86 23.10 -18.54
C LEU A 21 -10.78 24.32 -18.73
N ILE A 22 -12.07 24.17 -18.42
CA ILE A 22 -13.06 25.25 -18.50
C ILE A 22 -12.80 26.34 -17.45
N LEU A 23 -12.36 25.96 -16.25
CA LEU A 23 -12.12 26.88 -15.14
C LEU A 23 -10.88 27.75 -15.36
N PHE A 24 -9.79 27.15 -15.85
CA PHE A 24 -8.48 27.81 -15.95
C PHE A 24 -8.20 28.42 -17.32
N PHE A 25 -8.77 27.87 -18.40
CA PHE A 25 -8.47 28.34 -19.76
C PHE A 25 -9.64 29.14 -20.34
N PRO A 26 -9.52 30.48 -20.43
CA PRO A 26 -10.59 31.33 -20.94
C PRO A 26 -10.94 31.00 -22.40
N PHE A 27 -9.97 30.54 -23.20
CA PHE A 27 -10.22 30.09 -24.58
C PHE A 27 -11.19 28.90 -24.66
N VAL A 28 -11.02 27.91 -23.78
CA VAL A 28 -11.91 26.73 -23.70
C VAL A 28 -13.29 27.17 -23.23
N ARG A 29 -13.35 28.13 -22.30
CA ARG A 29 -14.58 28.73 -21.78
C ARG A 29 -15.35 29.48 -22.87
N THR A 30 -14.68 30.29 -23.69
CA THR A 30 -15.31 30.98 -24.83
C THR A 30 -15.84 30.03 -25.90
N SER A 31 -15.11 28.94 -26.20
CA SER A 31 -15.58 27.92 -27.14
C SER A 31 -16.78 27.13 -26.60
N SER A 32 -16.84 26.87 -25.29
CA SER A 32 -17.97 26.16 -24.68
C SER A 32 -19.19 27.07 -24.51
N VAL A 33 -19.01 28.34 -24.11
CA VAL A 33 -20.08 29.34 -24.06
C VAL A 33 -20.62 29.66 -25.46
N GLY A 34 -19.79 29.65 -26.50
CA GLY A 34 -20.22 29.83 -27.89
C GLY A 34 -21.20 28.76 -28.40
N ILE A 35 -21.21 27.56 -27.79
CA ILE A 35 -22.17 26.49 -28.08
C ILE A 35 -23.52 26.77 -27.38
N PHE A 36 -23.49 27.45 -26.23
CA PHE A 36 -24.66 27.85 -25.45
C PHE A 36 -24.90 29.36 -25.63
N SER A 37 -25.40 29.74 -26.80
CA SER A 37 -25.49 31.11 -27.36
C SER A 37 -26.29 32.18 -26.55
N ALA A 38 -26.44 32.10 -25.23
CA ALA A 38 -27.31 33.03 -24.48
C ALA A 38 -26.95 33.22 -22.99
N TYR A 39 -25.69 33.10 -22.58
CA TYR A 39 -25.33 33.42 -21.19
C TYR A 39 -25.02 34.91 -21.00
N SER A 40 -25.80 35.56 -20.14
CA SER A 40 -25.46 36.87 -19.60
C SER A 40 -24.24 36.74 -18.67
N LEU A 41 -23.49 37.84 -18.50
CA LEU A 41 -22.32 37.92 -17.62
C LEU A 41 -22.56 37.36 -16.20
N PRO A 42 -23.69 37.65 -15.50
CA PRO A 42 -23.96 37.02 -14.20
C PRO A 42 -24.21 35.51 -14.29
N MET A 43 -24.73 35.00 -15.40
CA MET A 43 -24.99 33.58 -15.56
C MET A 43 -23.71 32.78 -15.78
N GLU A 44 -22.72 33.29 -16.52
CA GLU A 44 -21.46 32.55 -16.68
C GLU A 44 -20.64 32.50 -15.39
N VAL A 45 -20.75 33.53 -14.51
CA VAL A 45 -20.15 33.50 -13.18
C VAL A 45 -20.80 32.42 -12.31
N ASN A 46 -22.13 32.35 -12.32
CA ASN A 46 -22.85 31.34 -11.54
C ASN A 46 -22.57 29.91 -12.04
N MET A 47 -22.42 29.74 -13.37
CA MET A 47 -22.01 28.47 -13.97
C MET A 47 -20.60 28.06 -13.52
N LEU A 48 -19.61 28.97 -13.55
CA LEU A 48 -18.27 28.67 -13.05
C LEU A 48 -18.26 28.33 -11.56
N LEU A 49 -19.03 29.06 -10.77
CA LEU A 49 -19.15 28.81 -9.34
C LEU A 49 -19.74 27.41 -9.11
N GLY A 50 -20.77 27.04 -9.87
CA GLY A 50 -21.33 25.69 -9.88
C GLY A 50 -20.32 24.61 -10.26
N PHE A 51 -19.53 24.84 -11.32
CA PHE A 51 -18.45 23.91 -11.71
C PHE A 51 -17.37 23.77 -10.64
N THR A 52 -17.02 24.87 -9.97
CA THR A 52 -16.06 24.86 -8.86
C THR A 52 -16.57 23.99 -7.72
N TRP A 53 -17.81 24.23 -7.26
CA TRP A 53 -18.41 23.46 -6.17
C TRP A 53 -18.61 21.99 -6.52
N ALA A 54 -19.05 21.70 -7.75
CA ALA A 54 -19.17 20.33 -8.24
C ALA A 54 -17.81 19.63 -8.28
N SER A 55 -16.76 20.31 -8.71
CA SER A 55 -15.39 19.77 -8.73
C SER A 55 -14.89 19.47 -7.31
N VAL A 56 -15.12 20.37 -6.36
CA VAL A 56 -14.79 20.15 -4.94
C VAL A 56 -15.52 18.92 -4.40
N ALA A 57 -16.81 18.77 -4.70
CA ALA A 57 -17.59 17.61 -4.27
C ALA A 57 -17.05 16.29 -4.88
N VAL A 58 -16.73 16.28 -6.18
CA VAL A 58 -16.16 15.10 -6.86
C VAL A 58 -14.80 14.72 -6.28
N ILE A 59 -13.92 15.70 -6.03
CA ILE A 59 -12.62 15.48 -5.38
C ILE A 59 -12.81 14.89 -3.98
N GLY A 60 -13.69 15.48 -3.18
CA GLY A 60 -13.99 14.99 -1.83
C GLY A 60 -14.48 13.54 -1.86
N LEU A 61 -15.37 13.21 -2.80
CA LEU A 61 -15.88 11.85 -2.97
C LEU A 61 -14.78 10.86 -3.37
N LEU A 62 -13.90 11.25 -4.30
CA LEU A 62 -12.75 10.44 -4.72
C LEU A 62 -11.81 10.12 -3.53
N LEU A 63 -11.50 11.12 -2.71
CA LEU A 63 -10.67 10.96 -1.52
C LEU A 63 -11.29 9.99 -0.51
N ILE A 64 -12.60 10.10 -0.27
CA ILE A 64 -13.32 9.20 0.62
C ILE A 64 -13.22 7.75 0.10
N PHE A 65 -13.47 7.53 -1.19
CA PHE A 65 -13.40 6.19 -1.79
C PHE A 65 -11.99 5.59 -1.76
N GLU A 66 -10.96 6.40 -2.01
CA GLU A 66 -9.54 5.99 -1.90
C GLU A 66 -9.17 5.60 -0.47
N ASN A 67 -9.64 6.38 0.52
CA ASN A 67 -9.35 6.12 1.92
C ASN A 67 -10.04 4.84 2.44
N ILE A 68 -11.29 4.62 2.04
CA ILE A 68 -12.04 3.39 2.39
C ILE A 68 -11.34 2.14 1.82
N ASP A 69 -10.88 2.20 0.57
CA ASP A 69 -10.20 1.07 -0.06
C ASP A 69 -8.87 0.76 0.63
N SER A 70 -8.09 1.80 0.94
CA SER A 70 -6.84 1.68 1.70
C SER A 70 -7.07 1.07 3.09
N GLY A 71 -8.14 1.45 3.78
CA GLY A 71 -8.52 0.90 5.08
C GLY A 71 -8.92 -0.58 4.99
N LEU A 72 -9.70 -0.94 3.96
CA LEU A 72 -10.12 -2.33 3.70
C LEU A 72 -8.93 -3.25 3.37
N LEU A 73 -7.97 -2.78 2.58
CA LEU A 73 -6.75 -3.54 2.30
C LEU A 73 -5.95 -3.82 3.57
N ARG A 74 -5.70 -2.78 4.40
CA ARG A 74 -4.96 -2.93 5.66
C ARG A 74 -5.63 -3.93 6.60
N ARG A 75 -6.96 -3.91 6.71
CA ARG A 75 -7.71 -4.88 7.52
C ARG A 75 -7.57 -6.31 6.98
N THR A 76 -7.52 -6.47 5.66
CA THR A 76 -7.37 -7.77 5.02
C THR A 76 -5.97 -8.34 5.23
N VAL A 77 -4.93 -7.51 5.08
CA VAL A 77 -3.53 -7.88 5.35
C VAL A 77 -3.35 -8.30 6.80
N GLY A 78 -3.87 -7.52 7.77
CA GLY A 78 -3.77 -7.90 9.19
C GLY A 78 -4.47 -9.22 9.54
N LYS A 79 -5.55 -9.58 8.83
CA LYS A 79 -6.18 -10.91 8.97
C LYS A 79 -5.31 -12.03 8.41
N GLN A 80 -4.64 -11.78 7.28
CA GLN A 80 -3.72 -12.75 6.68
C GLN A 80 -2.49 -12.95 7.57
N GLU A 81 -1.93 -11.87 8.12
CA GLU A 81 -0.80 -11.94 9.07
C GLU A 81 -1.14 -12.76 10.32
N ARG A 82 -2.34 -12.60 10.89
CA ARG A 82 -2.78 -13.42 12.04
C ARG A 82 -2.85 -14.90 11.68
N LYS A 83 -3.45 -15.25 10.54
CA LYS A 83 -3.49 -16.65 10.07
C LYS A 83 -2.09 -17.22 9.84
N ILE A 84 -1.17 -16.42 9.30
CA ILE A 84 0.22 -16.82 9.11
C ILE A 84 0.88 -17.08 10.47
N ASN A 85 0.65 -16.23 11.47
CA ASN A 85 1.17 -16.46 12.82
C ASN A 85 0.58 -17.70 13.48
N GLU A 86 -0.72 -17.96 13.30
CA GLU A 86 -1.37 -19.19 13.80
C GLU A 86 -0.79 -20.44 13.12
N LEU A 87 -0.60 -20.41 11.81
CA LEU A 87 0.02 -21.52 11.07
C LEU A 87 1.48 -21.74 11.47
N LYS A 88 2.24 -20.66 11.68
CA LYS A 88 3.62 -20.75 12.19
C LYS A 88 3.66 -21.37 13.59
N ALA A 89 2.73 -21.00 14.47
CA ALA A 89 2.63 -21.58 15.81
C ALA A 89 2.26 -23.07 15.74
N GLN A 90 1.31 -23.46 14.89
CA GLN A 90 0.96 -24.88 14.68
C GLN A 90 2.13 -25.68 14.11
N LEU A 91 2.91 -25.12 13.19
CA LEU A 91 4.06 -25.79 12.61
C LEU A 91 5.21 -25.91 13.62
N PHE A 92 5.40 -24.90 14.47
CA PHE A 92 6.33 -24.97 15.59
C PHE A 92 5.92 -26.01 16.63
N ASP A 93 4.63 -26.12 16.94
CA ASP A 93 4.12 -27.10 17.89
C ASP A 93 4.16 -28.52 17.33
N ALA A 94 3.90 -28.70 16.02
CA ALA A 94 4.07 -29.98 15.34
C ALA A 94 5.54 -30.41 15.19
N GLN A 95 6.47 -29.46 15.14
CA GLN A 95 7.91 -29.73 15.08
C GLN A 95 8.55 -29.91 16.46
N LYS A 96 7.84 -29.70 17.57
CA LYS A 96 8.35 -30.10 18.89
C LYS A 96 8.56 -31.62 18.85
N PRO A 97 9.81 -32.10 18.98
CA PRO A 97 10.05 -33.51 19.12
C PRO A 97 9.30 -33.96 20.37
N LEU A 98 8.48 -35.02 20.24
CA LEU A 98 7.99 -35.76 21.39
C LEU A 98 9.20 -36.01 22.29
N GLY A 99 9.15 -35.46 23.50
CA GLY A 99 10.21 -35.65 24.49
C GLY A 99 10.55 -37.15 24.57
N PRO A 100 11.83 -37.49 24.76
CA PRO A 100 12.32 -38.85 24.57
C PRO A 100 11.45 -39.84 25.37
N PRO A 101 10.99 -40.95 24.75
CA PRO A 101 10.21 -41.94 25.46
C PRO A 101 11.01 -42.48 26.65
N ALA A 102 10.35 -42.54 27.81
CA ALA A 102 10.91 -43.09 29.04
C ALA A 102 11.16 -44.59 28.88
N TYR A 103 12.38 -44.96 28.47
CA TYR A 103 12.87 -46.33 28.54
C TYR A 103 14.29 -46.35 29.14
N PRO A 104 14.58 -47.22 30.11
CA PRO A 104 15.94 -47.39 30.60
C PRO A 104 16.79 -48.04 29.50
N THR A 105 17.73 -47.29 28.94
CA THR A 105 18.61 -47.78 27.87
C THR A 105 19.93 -48.24 28.50
N PRO A 106 20.33 -49.52 28.36
CA PRO A 106 21.66 -49.98 28.76
C PRO A 106 22.76 -49.40 27.86
N ALA A 107 23.81 -48.91 28.50
CA ALA A 107 25.18 -48.61 28.03
C ALA A 107 25.42 -48.26 26.55
N ALA A 108 25.97 -47.05 26.36
CA ALA A 108 26.41 -46.45 25.12
C ALA A 108 27.40 -47.30 24.30
N GLN A 109 27.20 -47.30 22.97
CA GLN A 109 28.15 -47.76 21.98
C GLN A 109 28.52 -46.55 21.09
N PRO A 110 29.80 -46.18 20.90
CA PRO A 110 30.16 -44.97 20.16
C PRO A 110 30.10 -45.23 18.65
N ALA A 111 29.27 -44.46 17.93
CA ALA A 111 29.24 -44.45 16.47
C ALA A 111 30.18 -43.36 15.89
N PRO A 112 30.76 -43.56 14.69
CA PRO A 112 31.75 -42.66 14.10
C PRO A 112 31.14 -41.31 13.68
N GLY A 113 31.87 -40.23 13.95
CA GLY A 113 31.44 -38.85 13.76
C GLY A 113 31.10 -38.49 12.31
N VAL A 114 29.85 -38.10 12.09
CA VAL A 114 29.44 -37.27 10.96
C VAL A 114 29.39 -35.82 11.47
N ALA A 115 30.24 -34.97 10.91
CA ALA A 115 30.30 -33.55 11.26
C ALA A 115 29.03 -32.83 10.77
N TYR A 116 28.21 -32.37 11.71
CA TYR A 116 27.16 -31.40 11.44
C TYR A 116 27.77 -29.99 11.45
N PRO A 117 27.36 -29.08 10.53
CA PRO A 117 27.78 -27.69 10.62
C PRO A 117 27.18 -27.04 11.87
N THR A 118 28.05 -26.57 12.76
CA THR A 118 27.71 -25.78 13.94
C THR A 118 27.03 -24.47 13.53
N ALA A 119 25.94 -24.12 14.22
CA ALA A 119 25.16 -22.90 14.05
C ALA A 119 25.88 -21.63 14.56
N GLU A 120 27.13 -21.41 14.17
CA GLU A 120 27.86 -20.14 14.38
C GLU A 120 27.78 -19.20 13.16
N GLN A 121 27.15 -19.64 12.05
CA GLN A 121 27.26 -18.98 10.75
C GLN A 121 26.05 -18.10 10.34
N THR A 122 25.35 -17.51 11.31
CA THR A 122 24.33 -16.47 11.02
C THR A 122 24.44 -15.23 11.91
N ARG A 123 25.61 -14.96 12.52
CA ARG A 123 25.85 -13.65 13.13
C ARG A 123 26.17 -12.64 12.03
N ARG A 124 25.18 -11.79 11.78
CA ARG A 124 25.22 -10.52 11.04
C ARG A 124 26.61 -9.85 11.10
N PRO A 125 27.17 -9.37 9.98
CA PRO A 125 28.29 -8.43 10.04
C PRO A 125 27.82 -7.15 10.73
N ASP A 126 28.42 -6.79 11.86
CA ASP A 126 28.26 -5.47 12.45
C ASP A 126 28.76 -4.40 11.45
N PRO A 127 28.14 -3.21 11.39
CA PRO A 127 28.70 -2.09 10.63
C PRO A 127 30.04 -1.69 11.26
N LEU A 128 31.10 -1.63 10.44
CA LEU A 128 32.42 -1.14 10.82
C LEU A 128 32.33 0.32 11.35
N PRO A 129 33.10 0.69 12.40
CA PRO A 129 33.22 2.08 12.82
C PRO A 129 33.94 2.94 11.76
N PRO A 130 33.60 4.24 11.62
CA PRO A 130 34.20 5.11 10.62
C PRO A 130 35.69 5.39 10.90
N THR A 131 36.51 5.31 9.86
CA THR A 131 37.95 5.56 9.88
C THR A 131 38.23 7.08 9.93
N PRO A 132 39.16 7.57 10.78
CA PRO A 132 39.56 8.99 10.77
C PRO A 132 40.43 9.34 9.55
N PRO A 133 40.42 10.61 9.09
CA PRO A 133 41.14 11.05 7.89
C PRO A 133 42.66 11.08 8.09
N PRO A 134 43.45 10.87 7.01
CA PRO A 134 44.90 10.85 7.08
C PRO A 134 45.48 12.24 7.39
N THR A 135 46.39 12.28 8.36
CA THR A 135 47.21 13.46 8.70
C THR A 135 48.37 13.54 7.70
N THR A 136 48.38 14.58 6.87
CA THR A 136 49.50 14.89 5.97
C THR A 136 50.54 15.69 6.74
N TYR A 137 51.78 15.20 6.80
CA TYR A 137 52.97 15.96 7.23
C TYR A 137 53.67 16.55 6.01
#